data_AF-A0A937PGQ7-F1
#
_entry.id   AF-A0A937PGQ7-F1
#
_cell.length_a   1.000
_cell.length_b   1.000
_cell.length_c   1.000
_cell.angle_alpha   90.00
_cell.angle_beta   90.00
_cell.angle_gamma   90.00
#
_symmetry.space_group_name_H-M   'P 1'
#
loop_
_entity.id
_entity.type
_entity.pdbx_description
1 polymer ?
#
loop_
_entity_poly.entity_id
_entity_poly.type
_entity_poly.pdbx_seq_one_letter_code
_entity_poly.pdbx_strand_id
1 'polypeptide(L)'
;MKKKLDTGDYYRPDREITDLENNLKKLLTCRLDVKLKELVSFQKRMLKYKDYILTFLYHPKVPPDNNGSERAIRNVKVKLKVSGQFKSWKGVENFLILRSITDTVLKNKQNVLNALNLIANFNLTD
;
A
#
# COMPACT_ATOMS: atom_id res chain seq x y z
N MET A 1 11.03 -24.92 3.39
CA MET A 1 9.71 -24.25 3.49
C MET A 1 9.92 -22.90 4.16
N LYS A 2 9.45 -21.79 3.60
CA LYS A 2 9.49 -20.48 4.29
C LYS A 2 8.61 -20.58 5.54
N LYS A 3 9.19 -20.38 6.72
CA LYS A 3 8.47 -20.36 7.99
C LYS A 3 7.48 -19.18 7.94
N LYS A 4 6.18 -19.44 8.10
CA LYS A 4 5.18 -18.38 8.27
C LYS A 4 5.10 -18.06 9.75
N LEU A 5 5.15 -16.77 10.08
CA LEU A 5 4.86 -16.27 11.42
C LEU A 5 3.39 -16.54 11.74
N ASP A 6 3.11 -17.09 12.92
CA ASP A 6 1.77 -17.09 13.47
C ASP A 6 1.48 -15.76 14.17
N THR A 7 0.20 -15.43 14.33
CA THR A 7 -0.28 -14.17 14.91
C THR A 7 0.34 -13.87 16.28
N GLY A 8 0.61 -14.89 17.09
CA GLY A 8 1.26 -14.73 18.40
C GLY A 8 2.74 -14.35 18.33
N ASP A 9 3.42 -14.62 17.22
CA ASP A 9 4.84 -14.34 17.05
C ASP A 9 5.11 -12.84 16.87
N TYR A 10 4.16 -12.11 16.27
CA TYR A 10 4.25 -10.67 15.99
C TYR A 10 4.38 -9.77 17.23
N TYR A 11 3.99 -10.28 18.41
CA TYR A 11 3.92 -9.51 19.64
C TYR A 11 5.04 -9.86 20.63
N ARG A 12 5.96 -10.74 20.25
CA ARG A 12 7.10 -11.13 21.09
C ARG A 12 8.34 -10.34 20.67
N PRO A 13 9.18 -9.91 21.63
CA PRO A 13 10.49 -9.38 21.30
C PRO A 13 11.29 -10.44 20.52
N ASP A 14 11.67 -10.11 19.29
CA ASP A 14 12.43 -10.99 18.43
C ASP A 14 13.78 -10.36 18.10
N ARG A 15 14.85 -11.09 18.43
CA ARG A 15 16.22 -10.70 18.14
C ARG A 15 16.45 -10.56 16.64
N GLU A 16 15.85 -11.41 15.82
CA GLU A 16 15.98 -11.36 14.35
C GLU A 16 15.38 -10.06 13.79
N ILE A 17 14.25 -9.61 14.32
CA ILE A 17 13.62 -8.32 13.93
C ILE A 17 14.56 -7.17 14.30
N THR A 18 15.10 -7.19 15.52
CA THR A 18 16.02 -6.14 15.99
C THR A 18 17.31 -6.10 15.14
N ASP A 19 17.86 -7.27 14.81
CA ASP A 19 19.05 -7.38 13.96
C ASP A 19 18.76 -6.86 12.54
N LEU A 20 17.58 -7.14 11.99
CA LEU A 20 17.15 -6.62 10.69
C LEU A 20 17.00 -5.09 10.70
N GLU A 21 16.40 -4.52 11.73
CA GLU A 21 16.25 -3.07 11.89
C GLU A 21 17.60 -2.37 12.01
N ASN A 22 18.53 -2.94 12.78
CA ASN A 22 19.88 -2.42 12.92
C ASN A 22 20.64 -2.47 11.60
N ASN A 23 20.50 -3.56 10.84
CA ASN A 23 21.10 -3.69 9.51
C ASN A 23 20.53 -2.66 8.52
N LEU A 24 19.20 -2.49 8.50
CA LEU A 24 18.55 -1.47 7.68
C LEU A 24 19.04 -0.07 8.05
N LYS A 25 19.08 0.27 9.34
CA LYS A 25 19.58 1.55 9.83
C LYS A 25 21.01 1.80 9.36
N LYS A 26 21.90 0.82 9.51
CA LYS A 26 23.30 0.91 9.06
C LYS A 26 23.41 1.19 7.56
N LEU A 27 22.61 0.50 6.73
CA LEU A 27 22.58 0.72 5.27
C LEU A 27 22.03 2.11 4.91
N LEU A 28 21.01 2.59 5.62
CA LEU A 28 20.41 3.89 5.37
C LEU A 28 21.27 5.06 5.85
N THR A 29 22.17 4.85 6.81
CA THR A 29 23.08 5.88 7.34
C THR A 29 24.46 5.86 6.71
N CYS A 30 24.76 4.92 5.81
CA CYS A 30 26.10 4.83 5.21
C CYS A 30 26.41 6.06 4.34
N ARG A 31 27.68 6.47 4.31
CA ARG A 31 28.11 7.56 3.45
C ARG A 31 28.19 7.06 2.01
N LEU A 32 27.44 7.70 1.12
CA LEU A 32 27.47 7.41 -0.32
C LEU A 32 28.35 8.42 -1.05
N ASP A 33 28.94 8.00 -2.17
CA ASP A 33 29.59 8.92 -3.11
C ASP A 33 28.53 9.84 -3.73
N VAL A 34 28.77 11.14 -3.64
CA VAL A 34 27.87 12.20 -4.14
C VAL A 34 27.70 12.11 -5.66
N LYS A 35 28.66 11.49 -6.37
CA LYS A 35 28.55 11.22 -7.81
C LYS A 35 27.40 10.27 -8.14
N LEU A 36 27.01 9.39 -7.22
CA LEU A 36 25.90 8.42 -7.39
C LEU A 36 24.54 9.06 -7.09
N LYS A 37 24.15 10.06 -7.90
CA LYS A 37 22.96 10.90 -7.67
C LYS A 37 21.67 10.11 -7.45
N GLU A 38 21.46 9.04 -8.20
CA GLU A 38 20.27 8.18 -8.08
C GLU A 38 20.25 7.43 -6.74
N LEU A 39 21.39 6.85 -6.35
CA LEU A 39 21.53 6.12 -5.08
C LEU A 39 21.38 7.07 -3.88
N VAL A 40 21.94 8.28 -3.96
CA VAL A 40 21.77 9.31 -2.94
C VAL A 40 20.30 9.72 -2.81
N SER A 41 19.60 9.89 -3.93
CA SER A 41 18.16 10.22 -3.94
C SER A 41 17.31 9.08 -3.39
N PHE A 42 17.67 7.84 -3.71
CA PHE A 42 17.04 6.63 -3.17
C PHE A 42 17.23 6.54 -1.65
N GLN A 43 18.46 6.68 -1.15
CA GLN A 43 18.76 6.66 0.29
C GLN A 43 17.95 7.73 1.04
N LYS A 44 17.89 8.97 0.53
CA LYS A 44 17.08 10.05 1.12
C LYS A 44 15.60 9.68 1.22
N ARG A 45 15.03 9.07 0.18
CA ARG A 45 13.64 8.60 0.19
C ARG A 45 13.42 7.46 1.18
N MET A 46 14.34 6.50 1.23
CA MET A 46 14.27 5.39 2.17
C MET A 46 14.36 5.87 3.62
N LEU A 47 15.24 6.83 3.92
CA LEU A 47 15.33 7.49 5.23
C LEU A 47 14.02 8.20 5.61
N LYS A 48 13.40 8.90 4.65
CA LYS A 48 12.12 9.60 4.87
C LYS A 48 10.99 8.65 5.26
N TYR A 49 10.98 7.43 4.73
CA TYR A 49 9.92 6.45 4.96
C TYR A 49 10.37 5.24 5.79
N LYS A 50 11.48 5.34 6.52
CA LYS A 50 12.12 4.22 7.21
C LYS A 50 11.16 3.45 8.14
N ASP A 51 10.27 4.18 8.83
CA ASP A 51 9.35 3.61 9.81
C ASP A 51 8.22 2.79 9.16
N TYR A 52 8.06 2.88 7.83
CA TYR A 52 7.06 2.16 7.06
C TYR A 52 7.62 0.96 6.27
N ILE A 53 8.95 0.76 6.27
CA ILE A 53 9.60 -0.29 5.46
C ILE A 53 9.29 -1.69 6.02
N LEU A 54 9.34 -1.82 7.36
CA LEU A 54 9.25 -3.10 8.06
C LEU A 54 7.92 -3.29 8.80
N THR A 55 6.88 -2.50 8.47
CA THR A 55 5.55 -2.55 9.12
C THR A 55 4.95 -3.96 9.14
N PHE A 56 5.21 -4.77 8.12
CA PHE A 56 4.73 -6.15 8.04
C PHE A 56 5.32 -7.09 9.11
N LEU A 57 6.38 -6.71 9.82
CA LEU A 57 6.92 -7.48 10.95
C LEU A 57 6.10 -7.31 12.22
N TYR A 58 5.36 -6.21 12.33
CA TYR A 58 4.59 -5.85 13.52
C TYR A 58 3.08 -5.99 13.34
N HIS A 59 2.62 -6.05 12.09
CA HIS A 59 1.20 -6.10 11.77
C HIS A 59 0.90 -7.29 10.87
N PRO A 60 0.28 -8.38 11.37
CA PRO A 60 0.03 -9.61 10.59
C PRO A 60 -0.88 -9.40 9.38
N LYS A 61 -1.65 -8.32 9.37
CA LYS A 61 -2.54 -7.94 8.24
C LYS A 61 -1.83 -7.16 7.14
N VAL A 62 -0.60 -6.71 7.38
CA VAL A 62 0.20 -5.96 6.40
C VAL A 62 1.09 -6.94 5.65
N PRO A 63 0.95 -7.09 4.32
CA PRO A 63 1.80 -7.98 3.54
C PRO A 63 3.23 -7.42 3.44
N PRO A 64 4.25 -8.29 3.24
CA PRO A 64 5.64 -7.87 3.03
C PRO A 64 5.89 -7.26 1.65
N ASP A 65 4.87 -7.22 0.78
CA ASP A 65 4.94 -6.70 -0.57
C ASP A 65 3.89 -5.60 -0.82
N ASN A 66 4.09 -4.83 -1.87
CA ASN A 66 3.21 -3.73 -2.27
C ASN A 66 2.23 -4.12 -3.41
N ASN A 67 2.10 -5.40 -3.75
CA ASN A 67 1.34 -5.85 -4.94
C ASN A 67 -0.14 -5.43 -4.90
N GLY A 68 -0.72 -5.36 -3.69
CA GLY A 68 -2.07 -4.85 -3.49
C GLY A 68 -2.23 -3.40 -3.97
N SER A 69 -1.30 -2.54 -3.57
CA SER A 69 -1.29 -1.11 -3.94
C SER A 69 -1.03 -0.92 -5.43
N GLU A 70 -0.10 -1.68 -6.02
CA GLU A 70 0.19 -1.61 -7.46
C GLU A 70 -1.00 -2.04 -8.32
N ARG A 71 -1.73 -3.09 -7.90
CA ARG A 71 -2.95 -3.51 -8.58
C ARG A 71 -4.06 -2.46 -8.51
N ALA A 72 -4.19 -1.77 -7.38
CA ALA A 72 -5.20 -0.71 -7.23
C ALA A 72 -4.94 0.45 -8.21
N ILE A 73 -3.70 0.97 -8.28
CA ILE A 73 -3.37 2.10 -9.17
C ILE A 73 -3.38 1.72 -10.65
N ARG A 74 -3.15 0.45 -11.00
CA ARG A 74 -3.15 -0.04 -12.38
C ARG A 74 -4.44 0.29 -13.12
N ASN A 75 -5.59 0.19 -12.47
CA ASN A 75 -6.89 0.46 -13.09
C ASN A 75 -7.04 1.92 -13.53
N VAL A 76 -6.46 2.86 -12.78
CA VAL A 76 -6.40 4.27 -13.16
C VAL A 76 -5.60 4.42 -14.46
N LYS A 77 -4.44 3.74 -14.55
CA LYS A 77 -3.60 3.79 -15.75
C LYS A 77 -4.28 3.12 -16.95
N VAL A 78 -4.99 2.01 -16.75
CA VAL A 78 -5.77 1.34 -17.80
C VAL A 78 -6.88 2.26 -18.30
N LYS A 79 -7.60 2.95 -17.41
CA LYS A 79 -8.62 3.94 -17.80
C LYS A 79 -8.02 5.07 -18.65
N LEU A 80 -6.85 5.57 -18.26
CA LEU A 80 -6.11 6.60 -19.00
C LEU A 80 -5.55 6.15 -20.35
N LYS A 81 -5.12 4.89 -20.49
CA LYS A 81 -4.41 4.43 -21.69
C LYS A 81 -5.32 3.72 -22.69
N VAL A 82 -6.31 2.97 -22.20
CA VAL A 82 -7.07 2.01 -23.01
C VAL A 82 -8.57 2.34 -23.03
N SER A 83 -9.15 2.78 -21.90
CA SER A 83 -10.61 2.96 -21.78
C SER A 83 -11.07 4.41 -21.98
N GLY A 84 -10.58 5.07 -23.04
CA GLY A 84 -11.08 6.37 -23.49
C GLY A 84 -10.70 7.59 -22.64
N GLN A 85 -9.73 7.44 -21.72
CA GLN A 85 -9.20 8.51 -20.86
C GLN A 85 -10.28 9.19 -20.01
N PHE A 86 -9.94 10.31 -19.36
CA PHE A 86 -10.90 11.15 -18.63
C PHE A 86 -11.10 12.47 -19.39
N LYS A 87 -12.36 12.89 -19.52
CA LYS A 87 -12.74 14.13 -20.23
C LYS A 87 -12.83 15.35 -19.29
N SER A 88 -12.88 15.13 -17.98
CA SER A 88 -12.95 16.18 -16.96
C SER A 88 -12.43 15.68 -15.62
N TRP A 89 -11.97 16.60 -14.77
CA TRP A 89 -11.58 16.30 -13.39
C TRP A 89 -12.74 15.71 -12.57
N LYS A 90 -13.97 16.18 -12.79
CA LYS A 90 -15.15 15.60 -12.15
C LYS A 90 -15.34 14.12 -12.50
N GLY A 91 -15.07 13.75 -13.76
CA GLY A 91 -15.08 12.35 -14.17
C GLY A 91 -13.99 11.50 -13.53
N VAL A 92 -12.80 12.09 -13.28
CA VAL A 92 -11.72 11.44 -12.52
C VAL A 92 -12.16 11.17 -11.09
N GLU A 93 -12.68 12.19 -10.40
CA GLU A 93 -13.16 12.08 -9.01
C GLU A 93 -14.22 11.01 -8.88
N ASN A 94 -15.27 11.05 -9.71
CA ASN A 94 -16.36 10.08 -9.69
C ASN A 94 -15.82 8.65 -9.89
N PHE A 95 -14.89 8.47 -10.84
CA PHE A 95 -14.26 7.17 -11.07
C PHE A 95 -13.45 6.70 -9.85
N LEU A 96 -12.64 7.58 -9.25
CA LEU A 96 -11.81 7.22 -8.09
C LEU A 96 -12.66 6.88 -6.87
N ILE A 97 -13.78 7.57 -6.64
CA ILE A 97 -14.75 7.26 -5.58
C ILE A 97 -15.36 5.87 -5.79
N LEU A 98 -15.92 5.60 -6.98
CA LEU A 98 -16.52 4.29 -7.27
C LEU A 98 -15.48 3.17 -7.17
N ARG A 99 -14.24 3.45 -7.61
CA ARG A 99 -13.14 2.49 -7.53
C ARG A 99 -12.73 2.21 -6.08
N SER A 100 -12.61 3.24 -5.24
CA SER A 100 -12.23 3.05 -3.83
C SER A 100 -13.27 2.24 -3.05
N ILE A 101 -14.56 2.48 -3.31
CA ILE A 101 -15.67 1.67 -2.79
C ILE A 101 -15.53 0.22 -3.26
N THR A 102 -15.40 0.01 -4.57
CA THR A 102 -15.28 -1.33 -5.16
C THR A 102 -14.10 -2.12 -4.59
N ASP A 103 -12.92 -1.50 -4.53
CA ASP A 103 -11.71 -2.15 -4.01
C ASP A 103 -11.86 -2.47 -2.51
N THR A 104 -12.55 -1.64 -1.74
CA THR A 104 -12.84 -1.89 -0.32
C THR A 104 -13.81 -3.05 -0.13
N VAL A 105 -14.88 -3.11 -0.91
CA VAL A 105 -15.87 -4.21 -0.89
C VAL A 105 -15.18 -5.53 -1.25
N LEU A 106 -14.38 -5.55 -2.31
CA LEU A 106 -13.65 -6.75 -2.72
C LEU A 106 -12.63 -7.21 -1.67
N LYS A 107 -11.91 -6.28 -1.02
CA LYS A 107 -11.00 -6.60 0.11
C LYS A 107 -11.73 -7.24 1.28
N ASN A 108 -12.97 -6.84 1.54
CA ASN A 108 -13.82 -7.39 2.59
C ASN A 108 -14.64 -8.61 2.13
N LYS A 109 -14.39 -9.13 0.91
CA LYS A 109 -15.10 -10.29 0.34
C LYS A 109 -16.62 -10.13 0.26
N GLN A 110 -17.09 -8.90 0.05
CA GLN A 110 -18.51 -8.58 -0.08
C GLN A 110 -18.93 -8.49 -1.57
N ASN A 111 -20.23 -8.52 -1.82
CA ASN A 111 -20.78 -8.35 -3.16
C ASN A 111 -20.79 -6.86 -3.56
N VAL A 112 -20.09 -6.52 -4.66
CA VAL A 112 -19.93 -5.14 -5.15
C VAL A 112 -21.28 -4.52 -5.52
N LEU A 113 -22.13 -5.24 -6.24
CA LEU A 113 -23.41 -4.71 -6.69
C LEU A 113 -24.33 -4.38 -5.51
N ASN A 114 -24.41 -5.27 -4.52
CA ASN A 114 -25.19 -5.04 -3.31
C ASN A 114 -24.69 -3.82 -2.53
N ALA A 115 -23.37 -3.67 -2.39
CA ALA A 115 -22.78 -2.52 -1.71
C ALA A 115 -23.06 -1.20 -2.44
N LEU A 116 -22.94 -1.18 -3.78
CA LEU A 116 -23.27 0.00 -4.57
C LEU A 116 -24.75 0.35 -4.48
N ASN A 117 -25.64 -0.65 -4.54
CA ASN A 117 -27.08 -0.45 -4.36
C ASN A 117 -27.41 0.10 -2.97
N LEU A 118 -26.76 -0.41 -1.91
CA LEU A 118 -26.94 0.08 -0.55
C LEU A 118 -26.55 1.57 -0.45
N ILE A 119 -25.38 1.93 -0.99
CA ILE A 119 -24.89 3.32 -0.95
C ILE A 119 -25.80 4.24 -1.78
N ALA A 120 -26.27 3.78 -2.94
CA ALA A 120 -27.16 4.57 -3.80
C ALA A 120 -28.53 4.84 -3.14
N ASN A 121 -29.02 3.90 -2.32
CA ASN A 121 -30.26 4.03 -1.57
C ASN A 121 -30.06 4.56 -0.15
N PHE A 122 -28.85 5.00 0.20
CA PHE A 122 -28.55 5.49 1.54
C PHE A 122 -29.17 6.87 1.72
N ASN A 123 -30.40 6.89 2.26
CA ASN A 123 -31.03 8.13 2.72
C ASN A 123 -30.40 8.50 4.06
N LEU A 124 -29.88 9.73 4.15
CA LEU A 124 -29.51 10.31 5.43
C LEU A 124 -30.80 10.46 6.24
N THR A 125 -31.02 9.56 7.21
CA THR A 125 -31.96 9.85 8.28
C THR A 125 -31.32 10.90 9.17
N ASP A 126 -31.83 12.12 9.08
CA ASP A 126 -31.56 13.21 10.03
C ASP A 126 -31.97 12.83 11.46
#